data_AF-A0A1X7CAG6-F1
#
_entry.id   AF-A0A1X7CAG6-F1
#
_cell.length_a   1.000
_cell.length_b   1.000
_cell.length_c   1.000
_cell.angle_alpha   90.00
_cell.angle_beta   90.00
_cell.angle_gamma   90.00
#
_symmetry.space_group_name_H-M   'P 1'
#
loop_
_entity.id
_entity.type
_entity.pdbx_description
1 polymer ?
#
loop_
_entity_poly.entity_id
_entity_poly.type
_entity_poly.pdbx_seq_one_letter_code
_entity_poly.pdbx_strand_id
1 'polypeptide(L)'
;MPGYRVHISGSIVAGLLVLLLLVNIGMYIVEPQQVAVLTVLCVLGALFPDIDTDSKGKRVFYSGMLLLSLALIYFKEFQWAAYLGILAMLPGISAHRGWTHTWWAMLLVPMPMLVLPYYIYGQPFPTLLPYYVAFVTGYFSHLLLDREL
;
A
#
# COMPACT_ATOMS: atom_id res chain seq x y z
N MET A 1 7.08 8.65 -15.16
CA MET A 1 6.28 7.49 -15.58
C MET A 1 5.20 7.86 -16.59
N PRO A 2 5.45 7.63 -17.89
CA PRO A 2 4.36 7.33 -18.80
C PRO A 2 3.77 6.00 -18.34
N GLY A 3 2.63 6.02 -17.62
CA GLY A 3 2.02 4.76 -17.15
C GLY A 3 1.32 4.78 -15.79
N TYR A 4 1.49 5.81 -14.93
CA TYR A 4 0.86 5.80 -13.58
C TYR A 4 -0.67 5.59 -13.63
N ARG A 5 -1.33 6.07 -14.68
CA ARG A 5 -2.77 5.84 -14.91
C ARG A 5 -3.08 4.37 -15.18
N VAL A 6 -2.20 3.67 -15.89
CA VAL A 6 -2.30 2.23 -16.16
C VAL A 6 -2.12 1.42 -14.88
N HIS A 7 -1.18 1.79 -14.00
CA HIS A 7 -1.03 1.13 -12.70
C HIS A 7 -2.23 1.41 -11.78
N ILE A 8 -2.77 2.64 -11.78
CA ILE A 8 -4.01 2.95 -11.06
C ILE A 8 -5.18 2.14 -11.61
N SER A 9 -5.41 2.13 -12.93
CA SER A 9 -6.54 1.38 -13.50
C SER A 9 -6.36 -0.13 -13.32
N GLY A 10 -5.13 -0.63 -13.51
CA GLY A 10 -4.78 -2.04 -13.31
C GLY A 10 -5.01 -2.50 -11.87
N SER A 11 -4.63 -1.69 -10.89
CA SER A 11 -4.86 -2.00 -9.48
C SER A 11 -6.31 -1.93 -9.07
N ILE A 12 -7.10 -1.00 -9.61
CA ILE A 12 -8.55 -0.97 -9.40
C ILE A 12 -9.18 -2.25 -9.96
N VAL A 13 -8.83 -2.66 -11.19
CA VAL A 13 -9.35 -3.88 -11.80
C VAL A 13 -8.93 -5.11 -10.98
N ALA A 14 -7.65 -5.24 -10.63
CA ALA A 14 -7.15 -6.35 -9.82
C ALA A 14 -7.84 -6.42 -8.44
N GLY A 15 -7.96 -5.27 -7.77
CA GLY A 15 -8.64 -5.16 -6.48
C GLY A 15 -10.12 -5.54 -6.56
N LEU A 16 -10.83 -5.11 -7.60
CA LEU A 16 -12.23 -5.50 -7.83
C LEU A 16 -12.37 -7.00 -8.09
N LEU A 17 -11.46 -7.61 -8.85
CA LEU A 17 -11.47 -9.06 -9.09
C LEU A 17 -11.23 -9.85 -7.81
N VAL A 18 -10.27 -9.44 -6.98
CA VAL A 18 -10.00 -10.07 -5.68
C VAL A 18 -11.20 -9.89 -4.74
N LEU A 19 -11.76 -8.68 -4.66
CA LEU A 19 -12.95 -8.41 -3.85
C LEU A 19 -14.14 -9.27 -4.30
N LEU A 20 -14.41 -9.34 -5.60
CA LEU A 20 -15.47 -10.16 -6.17
C LEU A 20 -15.27 -11.64 -5.81
N LEU A 21 -14.06 -12.16 -5.95
CA LEU A 21 -13.73 -13.53 -5.58
C LEU A 21 -14.01 -13.79 -4.09
N LEU A 22 -13.49 -12.93 -3.21
CA LEU A 22 -13.65 -13.07 -1.74
C LEU A 22 -15.11 -13.03 -1.29
N VAL A 23 -15.92 -12.17 -1.91
CA VAL A 23 -17.36 -12.10 -1.65
C VAL A 23 -18.05 -13.38 -2.13
N ASN A 24 -17.72 -13.88 -3.33
CA ASN A 24 -18.33 -15.09 -3.88
C ASN A 24 -18.03 -16.36 -3.07
N ILE A 25 -16.85 -16.46 -2.45
CA ILE A 25 -16.48 -17.59 -1.59
C ILE A 25 -16.90 -17.40 -0.12
N GLY A 26 -17.63 -16.33 0.20
CA GLY A 26 -18.13 -16.06 1.55
C GLY A 26 -17.06 -15.64 2.56
N MET A 27 -15.87 -15.24 2.10
CA MET A 27 -14.74 -14.84 2.95
C MET A 27 -14.70 -13.34 3.25
N TYR A 28 -15.57 -12.55 2.62
CA TYR A 28 -15.67 -11.10 2.86
C TYR A 28 -17.11 -10.61 2.77
N ILE A 29 -17.49 -9.71 3.68
CA ILE A 29 -18.79 -9.03 3.68
C ILE A 29 -18.55 -7.59 3.24
N VAL A 30 -19.33 -7.14 2.25
CA VAL A 30 -19.17 -5.80 1.67
C VAL A 30 -19.65 -4.73 2.65
N GLU A 31 -18.70 -3.99 3.20
CA GLU A 31 -18.96 -2.76 3.94
C GLU A 31 -18.47 -1.55 3.10
N PRO A 32 -19.34 -0.60 2.69
CA PRO A 32 -18.98 0.47 1.77
C PRO A 32 -17.78 1.31 2.22
N GLN A 33 -17.71 1.65 3.50
CA GLN A 33 -16.64 2.42 4.11
C GLN A 33 -15.32 1.65 4.01
N GLN A 34 -15.33 0.36 4.35
CA GLN A 34 -14.14 -0.47 4.27
C GLN A 34 -13.69 -0.64 2.81
N VAL A 35 -14.60 -0.87 1.87
CA VAL A 35 -14.26 -0.99 0.44
C VAL A 35 -13.58 0.28 -0.09
N ALA A 36 -14.00 1.46 0.35
CA ALA A 36 -13.33 2.71 -0.01
C ALA A 36 -11.87 2.72 0.49
N VAL A 37 -11.64 2.32 1.74
CA VAL A 37 -10.30 2.20 2.33
C VAL A 37 -9.45 1.15 1.58
N LEU A 38 -10.00 -0.03 1.30
CA LEU A 38 -9.31 -1.09 0.56
C LEU A 38 -8.94 -0.64 -0.86
N THR A 39 -9.82 0.11 -1.53
CA THR A 39 -9.54 0.66 -2.86
C THR A 39 -8.37 1.65 -2.82
N VAL A 40 -8.35 2.54 -1.82
CA VAL A 40 -7.24 3.48 -1.62
C VAL A 40 -5.93 2.72 -1.36
N LEU A 41 -5.94 1.71 -0.50
CA LEU A 41 -4.76 0.90 -0.21
C LEU A 41 -4.25 0.12 -1.42
N CYS A 42 -5.16 -0.41 -2.25
CA CYS A 42 -4.80 -1.06 -3.50
C CYS A 42 -4.09 -0.10 -4.45
N VAL A 43 -4.62 1.12 -4.62
CA VAL A 43 -3.99 2.15 -5.43
C VAL A 43 -2.62 2.56 -4.86
N LEU A 44 -2.51 2.72 -3.54
CA LEU A 44 -1.24 3.04 -2.89
C LEU A 44 -0.20 1.93 -3.08
N GLY A 45 -0.60 0.66 -2.98
CA GLY A 45 0.26 -0.49 -3.23
C GLY A 45 0.79 -0.51 -4.66
N ALA A 46 -0.05 -0.18 -5.63
CA ALA A 46 0.34 -0.15 -7.05
C ALA A 46 1.25 1.02 -7.43
N LEU A 47 1.23 2.09 -6.65
CA LEU A 47 2.12 3.23 -6.83
C LEU A 47 3.41 3.09 -6.02
N PHE A 48 3.46 2.17 -5.05
CA PHE A 48 4.57 2.03 -4.12
C PHE A 48 5.90 1.69 -4.83
N PRO A 49 5.99 0.74 -5.78
CA PRO A 49 7.26 0.42 -6.44
C PRO A 49 7.97 1.66 -6.98
N ASP A 50 7.19 2.56 -7.57
CA ASP A 50 7.64 3.74 -8.33
C ASP A 50 8.02 4.97 -7.51
N ILE A 51 7.85 4.92 -6.19
CA ILE A 51 8.20 6.05 -5.32
C ILE A 51 9.72 6.27 -5.24
N ASP A 52 10.51 5.29 -5.69
CA ASP A 52 11.95 5.37 -5.88
C ASP A 52 12.38 6.10 -7.18
N THR A 53 11.45 6.38 -8.11
CA THR A 53 11.71 7.11 -9.36
C THR A 53 11.17 8.53 -9.33
N ASP A 54 11.74 9.46 -10.11
CA ASP A 54 11.17 10.80 -10.24
C ASP A 54 9.87 10.77 -11.08
N SER A 55 8.74 10.62 -10.39
CA SER A 55 7.44 10.40 -11.00
C SER A 55 6.33 11.25 -10.37
N LYS A 56 5.21 11.42 -11.09
CA LYS A 56 4.00 12.01 -10.52
C LYS A 56 3.44 11.15 -9.38
N GLY A 57 3.58 9.82 -9.47
CA GLY A 57 3.18 8.87 -8.43
C GLY A 57 3.94 9.11 -7.13
N LYS A 58 5.26 9.30 -7.21
CA LYS A 58 6.11 9.71 -6.09
C LYS A 58 5.57 10.97 -5.40
N ARG A 59 5.26 12.02 -6.16
CA ARG A 59 4.74 13.28 -5.58
C ARG A 59 3.43 13.04 -4.82
N VAL A 60 2.49 12.31 -5.40
CA VAL A 60 1.21 11.99 -4.73
C VAL A 60 1.44 11.19 -3.45
N PHE A 61 2.26 10.15 -3.51
CA PHE A 61 2.58 9.31 -2.35
C PHE A 61 3.21 10.11 -1.22
N TYR A 62 4.30 10.84 -1.50
CA TYR A 62 5.02 11.63 -0.49
C TYR A 62 4.21 12.82 0.02
N SER A 63 3.35 13.44 -0.80
CA SER A 63 2.40 14.45 -0.31
C SER A 63 1.42 13.85 0.70
N GLY A 64 0.90 12.64 0.44
CA GLY A 64 0.07 11.92 1.41
C GLY A 64 0.81 11.61 2.70
N MET A 65 2.03 11.09 2.61
CA MET A 65 2.89 10.81 3.77
C MET A 65 3.19 12.07 4.58
N LEU A 66 3.45 13.20 3.91
CA LEU A 66 3.69 14.49 4.55
C LEU A 66 2.45 14.97 5.31
N LEU A 67 1.28 14.95 4.68
CA LEU A 67 0.02 15.34 5.32
C LEU A 67 -0.29 14.46 6.54
N LEU A 68 -0.09 13.14 6.42
CA LEU A 68 -0.26 12.21 7.53
C LEU A 68 0.75 12.49 8.66
N SER A 69 2.02 12.75 8.33
CA SER A 69 3.05 13.10 9.30
C SER A 69 2.71 14.39 10.06
N LEU A 70 2.23 15.41 9.34
CA LEU A 70 1.79 16.67 9.94
C LEU A 70 0.56 16.46 10.85
N ALA A 71 -0.39 15.61 10.47
CA ALA A 71 -1.52 15.26 11.31
C ALA A 71 -1.06 14.55 12.61
N LEU A 72 -0.15 13.56 12.51
CA LEU A 72 0.40 12.87 13.68
C LEU A 72 1.11 13.85 14.63
N ILE A 73 1.93 14.76 14.09
CA ILE A 73 2.60 15.81 14.87
C ILE A 73 1.58 16.72 15.56
N TYR A 74 0.52 17.14 14.84
CA TYR A 74 -0.56 17.97 15.40
C TYR A 74 -1.23 17.30 16.60
N PHE A 75 -1.47 15.98 16.53
CA PHE A 75 -2.01 15.18 17.63
C PHE A 75 -0.97 14.76 18.69
N LYS A 76 0.28 15.24 18.60
CA LYS A 76 1.41 14.91 19.49
C LYS A 76 1.84 13.44 19.45
N GLU A 77 1.48 12.72 18.39
CA GLU A 77 1.87 11.33 18.12
C GLU A 77 3.28 11.26 17.48
N PHE A 78 4.27 11.85 18.15
CA PHE A 78 5.63 12.04 17.60
C PHE A 78 6.35 10.73 17.28
N GLN A 79 6.12 9.68 18.08
CA GLN A 79 6.71 8.35 17.86
C GLN A 79 6.25 7.76 16.52
N TRP A 80 4.95 7.86 16.23
CA TRP A 80 4.38 7.40 14.97
C TRP A 80 4.85 8.22 13.78
N ALA A 81 4.94 9.55 13.95
CA ALA A 81 5.50 10.42 12.92
C ALA A 81 6.97 10.06 12.61
N ALA A 82 7.77 9.72 13.62
CA ALA A 82 9.15 9.30 13.45
C ALA A 82 9.26 7.96 12.70
N TYR A 83 8.46 6.96 13.07
CA TYR A 83 8.41 5.68 12.35
C TYR A 83 7.98 5.85 10.90
N LEU A 84 6.92 6.64 10.67
CA LEU A 84 6.46 6.96 9.31
C LEU A 84 7.55 7.65 8.50
N GLY A 85 8.25 8.63 9.09
CA GLY A 85 9.36 9.34 8.45
C GLY A 85 10.49 8.41 8.03
N ILE A 86 10.95 7.52 8.93
CA ILE A 86 12.00 6.54 8.61
C ILE A 86 11.56 5.63 7.47
N LEU A 87 10.34 5.07 7.54
CA LEU A 87 9.81 4.18 6.50
C LEU A 87 9.67 4.89 5.15
N ALA A 88 9.23 6.16 5.15
CA ALA A 88 9.12 6.96 3.94
C ALA A 88 10.47 7.28 3.29
N MET A 89 11.57 7.32 4.05
CA MET A 89 12.92 7.54 3.51
C MET A 89 13.51 6.31 2.82
N LEU A 90 13.11 5.09 3.20
CA LEU A 90 13.70 3.83 2.69
C LEU A 90 13.68 3.71 1.14
N PRO A 91 12.61 4.09 0.42
CA PRO A 91 12.63 4.06 -1.04
C PRO A 91 13.57 5.12 -1.64
N GLY A 92 13.69 6.28 -0.99
CA GLY A 92 14.51 7.40 -1.47
C GLY A 92 16.01 7.17 -1.39
N ILE A 93 16.45 6.20 -0.57
CA ILE A 93 17.86 5.76 -0.47
C ILE A 93 18.16 4.54 -1.34
N SER A 94 17.15 3.97 -2.01
CA SER A 94 17.32 2.85 -2.93
C SER A 94 17.82 3.32 -4.30
N ALA A 95 18.52 2.43 -5.03
CA ALA A 95 18.73 2.61 -6.46
C ALA A 95 17.39 2.65 -7.20
N HIS A 96 17.33 3.37 -8.33
CA HIS A 96 16.19 3.37 -9.23
C HIS A 96 15.86 1.95 -9.71
N ARG A 97 14.59 1.55 -9.60
CA ARG A 97 14.11 0.19 -9.87
C ARG A 97 14.88 -0.84 -9.05
N GLY A 98 15.05 -0.53 -7.76
CA GLY A 98 15.79 -1.35 -6.83
C GLY A 98 14.96 -2.48 -6.25
N TRP A 99 15.12 -2.72 -4.95
CA TRP A 99 14.43 -3.80 -4.25
C TRP A 99 12.89 -3.64 -4.25
N THR A 100 12.37 -2.43 -4.46
CA THR A 100 10.92 -2.16 -4.57
C THR A 100 10.27 -2.75 -5.83
N HIS A 101 11.07 -3.25 -6.78
CA HIS A 101 10.60 -3.91 -8.00
C HIS A 101 10.84 -5.43 -7.91
N THR A 102 10.71 -6.02 -6.71
CA THR A 102 10.89 -7.45 -6.47
C THR A 102 9.64 -8.09 -5.86
N TRP A 103 9.37 -9.36 -6.21
CA TRP A 103 8.21 -10.09 -5.71
C TRP A 103 8.19 -10.24 -4.18
N TRP A 104 9.35 -10.29 -3.51
CA TRP A 104 9.39 -10.41 -2.06
C TRP A 104 9.10 -9.07 -1.38
N ALA A 105 9.46 -7.93 -1.99
CA ALA A 105 9.18 -6.61 -1.46
C ALA A 105 7.67 -6.34 -1.43
N MET A 106 6.94 -6.82 -2.43
CA MET A 106 5.47 -6.84 -2.45
C MET A 106 4.87 -7.42 -1.17
N LEU A 107 5.48 -8.47 -0.61
CA LEU A 107 4.99 -9.13 0.61
C LEU A 107 5.53 -8.49 1.89
N LEU A 108 6.82 -8.09 1.88
CA LEU A 108 7.52 -7.58 3.06
C LEU A 108 7.11 -6.14 3.40
N VAL A 109 7.00 -5.26 2.40
CA VAL A 109 6.66 -3.83 2.59
C VAL A 109 5.36 -3.62 3.37
N PRO A 110 4.25 -4.32 3.07
CA PRO A 110 3.01 -4.16 3.83
C PRO A 110 2.97 -4.91 5.17
N MET A 111 3.99 -5.69 5.55
CA MET A 111 3.99 -6.43 6.83
C MET A 111 3.72 -5.57 8.08
N PRO A 112 4.21 -4.31 8.18
CA PRO A 112 3.88 -3.45 9.30
C PRO A 112 2.36 -3.25 9.51
N MET A 113 1.54 -3.36 8.46
CA MET A 113 0.07 -3.28 8.54
C MET A 113 -0.54 -4.45 9.33
N LEU A 114 0.16 -5.60 9.39
CA LEU A 114 -0.25 -6.77 10.18
C LEU A 114 0.42 -6.76 11.55
N VAL A 115 1.74 -6.57 11.57
CA VAL A 115 2.58 -6.73 12.77
C VAL A 115 2.28 -5.64 13.80
N LEU A 116 2.26 -4.37 13.39
CA LEU A 116 2.12 -3.27 14.35
C LEU A 116 0.76 -3.29 15.07
N PRO A 117 -0.39 -3.42 14.38
CA PRO A 117 -1.67 -3.43 15.08
C PRO A 117 -1.87 -4.66 15.96
N TYR A 118 -1.33 -5.82 15.56
CA TYR A 118 -1.36 -7.03 16.37
C TYR A 118 -0.59 -6.85 17.69
N TYR A 119 0.67 -6.40 17.62
CA TYR A 119 1.51 -6.30 18.83
C TYR A 119 1.14 -5.12 19.74
N ILE A 120 0.70 -3.99 19.17
CA ILE A 120 0.47 -2.75 19.94
C ILE A 120 -0.97 -2.67 20.45
N TYR A 121 -1.94 -3.12 19.65
CA TYR A 121 -3.37 -3.00 19.97
C TYR A 121 -4.07 -4.34 20.19
N GLY A 122 -3.37 -5.48 20.07
CA GLY A 122 -3.96 -6.81 20.20
C GLY A 122 -4.97 -7.15 19.09
N GLN A 123 -4.88 -6.47 17.93
CA GLN A 123 -5.84 -6.68 16.85
C GLN A 123 -5.65 -8.04 16.18
N PRO A 124 -6.70 -8.85 16.01
CA PRO A 124 -6.56 -10.19 15.45
C PRO A 124 -6.29 -10.13 13.93
N PHE A 125 -5.43 -11.04 13.44
CA PHE A 125 -5.04 -11.08 12.02
C PHE A 125 -6.22 -11.11 11.04
N PRO A 126 -7.31 -11.86 11.25
CA PRO A 126 -8.46 -11.85 10.34
C PRO A 126 -9.02 -10.45 10.05
N THR A 127 -8.98 -9.55 11.03
CA THR A 127 -9.44 -8.16 10.86
C THR A 127 -8.45 -7.31 10.04
N LEU A 128 -7.16 -7.64 10.09
CA LEU A 128 -6.09 -6.91 9.43
C LEU A 128 -5.82 -7.40 7.99
N LEU A 129 -6.11 -8.68 7.72
CA LEU A 129 -5.86 -9.34 6.44
C LEU A 129 -6.45 -8.60 5.22
N PRO A 130 -7.70 -8.08 5.25
CA PRO A 130 -8.25 -7.36 4.10
C PRO A 130 -7.38 -6.18 3.66
N TYR A 131 -6.86 -5.41 4.62
CA TYR A 131 -6.01 -4.24 4.34
C TYR A 131 -4.67 -4.65 3.74
N TYR A 132 -4.04 -5.69 4.29
CA TYR A 132 -2.78 -6.23 3.77
C TYR A 132 -2.96 -6.78 2.35
N VAL A 133 -3.99 -7.60 2.13
CA VAL A 133 -4.29 -8.21 0.83
C VAL A 133 -4.60 -7.13 -0.22
N ALA A 134 -5.33 -6.08 0.14
CA ALA A 134 -5.59 -4.97 -0.77
C ALA A 134 -4.30 -4.29 -1.24
N PHE A 135 -3.39 -3.96 -0.32
CA PHE A 135 -2.11 -3.35 -0.66
C PHE A 135 -1.24 -4.28 -1.52
N VAL A 136 -1.12 -5.55 -1.13
CA VAL A 136 -0.39 -6.59 -1.89
C VAL A 136 -0.97 -6.75 -3.30
N THR A 137 -2.29 -6.75 -3.46
CA THR A 137 -2.95 -6.88 -4.76
C THR A 137 -2.59 -5.73 -5.69
N GLY A 138 -2.58 -4.51 -5.15
CA GLY A 138 -2.14 -3.33 -5.88
C GLY A 138 -0.69 -3.45 -6.34
N TYR A 139 0.20 -3.79 -5.42
CA TYR A 139 1.63 -3.95 -5.70
C TYR A 139 1.88 -5.09 -6.70
N PHE A 140 1.19 -6.22 -6.57
CA PHE A 140 1.23 -7.31 -7.53
C PHE A 140 0.84 -6.85 -8.93
N SER A 141 -0.25 -6.07 -9.05
CA SER A 141 -0.69 -5.54 -10.33
C SER A 141 0.36 -4.65 -10.99
N HIS A 142 1.13 -3.90 -10.20
CA HIS A 142 2.25 -3.12 -10.69
C HIS A 142 3.33 -4.01 -11.30
N LEU A 143 3.85 -4.97 -10.52
CA LEU A 143 4.92 -5.89 -10.97
C LEU A 143 4.49 -6.71 -12.20
N LEU A 144 3.22 -7.14 -12.23
CA LEU A 144 2.67 -7.86 -13.38
C LEU A 144 2.67 -7.00 -14.65
N LEU A 145 2.26 -5.74 -14.56
CA LEU A 145 2.19 -4.82 -15.69
C LEU A 145 3.58 -4.44 -16.21
N ASP A 146 4.56 -4.31 -15.30
CA ASP A 146 5.95 -4.04 -15.64
C ASP A 146 6.74 -5.30 -16.04
N ARG A 147 6.15 -6.49 -15.93
CA ARG A 147 6.75 -7.81 -16.22
C ARG A 147 7.97 -8.12 -15.33
N GLU A 148 7.86 -7.79 -14.06
CA GLU A 148 8.91 -7.93 -13.03
C GLU A 148 8.54 -8.96 -11.94
N LEU A 149 7.56 -9.83 -12.23
CA LEU A 149 7.21 -10.97 -11.37
C LEU A 149 8.23 -12.11 -11.44
#